data_AF-A0A0C3N0G2-F1
#
_entry.id   AF-A0A0C3N0G2-F1
#
_cell.length_a   1.000
_cell.length_b   1.000
_cell.length_c   1.000
_cell.angle_alpha   90.00
_cell.angle_beta   90.00
_cell.angle_gamma   90.00
#
_symmetry.space_group_name_H-M   'P 1'
#
loop_
_entity.id
_entity.type
_entity.pdbx_description
1 polymer ?
#
loop_
_entity_poly.entity_id
_entity_poly.type
_entity_poly.pdbx_seq_one_letter_code
_entity_poly.pdbx_strand_id
1 'polypeptide(L)'
;MPPFENLLPEPHNSRILNLLFDLATWHAYAKLWLHTSDTLDLFDSATVSLGQMVHTFMKMTCEYYDTHELPQETAVHGRCTTAMAVKTGTSSSAGSSGPKCKSLNLQMYKFHTLGDYPNMIRQCGTTDNYAMQPVGLFSHNCKTLTDEFHRVNLNTGS
;
A
#
# COMPACT_ATOMS: atom_id res chain seq x y z
N MET A 1 10.57 12.36 15.94
CA MET A 1 11.34 12.01 14.73
C MET A 1 11.78 13.33 14.11
N PRO A 2 13.00 13.80 14.43
CA PRO A 2 13.34 15.23 14.39
C PRO A 2 13.06 15.97 13.06
N PRO A 3 13.24 15.36 11.86
CA PRO A 3 13.01 16.07 10.59
C PRO A 3 11.54 16.34 10.24
N PHE A 4 10.58 15.72 10.93
CA PHE A 4 9.16 15.78 10.60
C PHE A 4 8.33 16.48 11.69
N GLU A 5 9.00 17.08 12.68
CA GLU A 5 8.36 17.80 13.77
C GLU A 5 7.98 19.22 13.31
N ASN A 6 6.74 19.64 13.57
CA ASN A 6 6.18 20.95 13.23
C ASN A 6 6.07 21.23 11.71
N LEU A 7 6.01 20.18 10.88
CA LEU A 7 5.82 20.34 9.44
C LEU A 7 4.41 20.85 9.10
N LEU A 8 3.42 20.42 9.87
CA LEU A 8 2.02 20.83 9.73
C LEU A 8 1.49 21.41 11.05
N PRO A 9 0.42 22.22 11.02
CA PRO A 9 -0.30 22.58 12.22
C PRO A 9 -0.91 21.34 12.89
N GLU A 10 -0.99 21.36 14.21
CA GLU A 10 -1.79 20.38 14.95
C GLU A 10 -3.27 20.48 14.55
N PRO A 11 -4.02 19.36 14.47
CA PRO A 11 -3.68 18.01 14.93
C PRO A 11 -3.01 17.11 13.86
N HIS A 12 -2.62 17.64 12.71
CA HIS A 12 -2.19 16.81 11.58
C HIS A 12 -0.74 16.33 11.69
N ASN A 13 0.13 17.14 12.29
CA ASN A 13 1.53 16.80 12.49
C ASN A 13 1.70 15.59 13.42
N SER A 14 1.03 15.58 14.58
CA SER A 14 1.01 14.40 15.46
C SER A 14 0.51 13.13 14.76
N ARG A 15 -0.54 13.23 13.92
CA ARG A 15 -1.04 12.09 13.14
C ARG A 15 -0.02 11.56 12.13
N ILE A 16 0.68 12.44 11.41
CA ILE A 16 1.73 12.04 10.46
C ILE A 16 2.89 11.37 11.17
N LEU A 17 3.31 11.92 12.31
CA LEU A 17 4.39 11.34 13.11
C LEU A 17 4.02 9.95 13.64
N ASN A 18 2.79 9.77 14.12
CA ASN A 18 2.30 8.45 14.54
C ASN A 18 2.25 7.46 13.37
N LEU A 19 1.75 7.88 12.21
CA LEU A 19 1.72 7.06 11.01
C LEU A 19 3.12 6.63 10.55
N LEU A 20 4.08 7.56 10.56
CA LEU A 20 5.47 7.27 10.20
C LEU A 20 6.13 6.31 11.20
N PHE A 21 5.83 6.46 12.48
CA PHE A 21 6.29 5.55 13.52
C PHE A 21 5.71 4.15 13.35
N ASP A 22 4.40 4.03 13.09
CA ASP A 22 3.74 2.74 12.83
C ASP A 22 4.29 2.07 11.58
N LEU A 23 4.53 2.83 10.50
CA LEU A 23 5.17 2.32 9.28
C LEU A 23 6.60 1.84 9.54
N ALA A 24 7.39 2.60 10.30
CA ALA A 24 8.75 2.21 10.66
C ALA A 24 8.77 0.94 11.51
N THR A 25 7.82 0.83 12.46
CA THR A 25 7.64 -0.34 13.32
C THR A 25 7.24 -1.57 12.50
N TRP A 26 6.23 -1.43 11.64
CA TRP A 26 5.80 -2.49 10.72
C TRP A 26 6.96 -2.94 9.82
N HIS A 27 7.73 -2.00 9.27
CA HIS A 27 8.87 -2.32 8.42
C HIS A 27 10.02 -2.98 9.19
N ALA A 28 10.24 -2.61 10.45
CA ALA A 28 11.20 -3.31 11.31
C ALA A 28 10.81 -4.76 11.52
N TYR A 29 9.53 -5.05 11.80
CA TYR A 29 9.01 -6.41 11.89
C TYR A 29 9.12 -7.17 10.58
N ALA A 30 8.74 -6.55 9.46
CA ALA A 30 8.83 -7.17 8.13
C ALA A 30 10.27 -7.57 7.74
N LYS A 31 11.26 -6.88 8.29
CA LYS A 31 12.69 -7.13 8.05
C LYS A 31 13.36 -7.98 9.13
N LEU A 32 12.63 -8.49 10.12
CA LEU A 32 13.25 -9.38 11.10
C LEU A 32 13.76 -10.65 10.40
N TRP A 33 15.02 -10.98 10.64
CA TRP A 33 15.66 -12.16 10.05
C TRP A 33 15.18 -13.46 10.72
N LEU A 34 14.80 -13.36 12.00
CA LEU A 34 14.27 -14.45 12.78
C LEU A 34 12.89 -14.05 13.29
N HIS A 35 11.87 -14.73 12.78
CA HIS A 35 10.52 -14.61 13.30
C HIS A 35 10.25 -15.76 14.29
N THR A 36 9.91 -15.42 15.52
CA THR A 36 9.29 -16.31 16.49
C THR A 36 7.77 -16.09 16.49
N SER A 37 7.00 -17.02 17.06
CA SER A 37 5.54 -16.87 17.21
C SER A 37 5.18 -15.52 17.84
N ASP A 38 5.85 -15.12 18.92
CA ASP A 38 5.62 -13.85 19.61
C ASP A 38 5.85 -12.63 18.70
N THR A 39 6.93 -12.64 17.89
CA THR A 39 7.20 -11.53 16.97
C THR A 39 6.19 -11.46 15.83
N LEU A 40 5.63 -12.59 15.41
CA LEU A 40 4.58 -12.63 14.39
C LEU A 40 3.26 -12.12 14.93
N ASP A 41 2.91 -12.45 16.18
CA ASP A 41 1.72 -11.92 16.85
C ASP A 41 1.83 -10.39 17.06
N LEU A 42 3.03 -9.90 17.38
CA LEU A 42 3.32 -8.46 17.40
C LEU A 42 3.25 -7.84 16.00
N PHE A 43 3.67 -8.56 14.95
CA PHE A 43 3.60 -8.08 13.58
C PHE A 43 2.16 -7.98 13.07
N ASP A 44 1.31 -8.96 13.41
CA ASP A 44 -0.14 -8.90 13.16
C ASP A 44 -0.76 -7.67 13.85
N SER A 45 -0.43 -7.47 15.13
CA SER A 45 -0.90 -6.31 15.91
C SER A 45 -0.45 -4.98 15.30
N ALA A 46 0.82 -4.88 14.89
CA ALA A 46 1.37 -3.70 14.23
C ALA A 46 0.68 -3.43 12.88
N THR A 47 0.33 -4.49 12.13
CA THR A 47 -0.37 -4.38 10.85
C THR A 47 -1.80 -3.87 11.01
N VAL A 48 -2.52 -4.34 12.04
CA VAL A 48 -3.85 -3.83 12.39
C VAL A 48 -3.78 -2.36 12.81
N SER A 49 -2.84 -2.01 13.70
CA SER A 49 -2.63 -0.63 14.16
C SER A 49 -2.32 0.32 13.00
N LEU A 50 -1.41 -0.09 12.10
CA LEU A 50 -1.06 0.66 10.91
C LEU A 50 -2.29 0.90 10.02
N GLY A 51 -3.10 -0.14 9.78
CA GLY A 51 -4.34 -0.01 8.99
C GLY A 51 -5.32 1.01 9.59
N GLN A 52 -5.51 0.99 10.91
CA GLN A 52 -6.35 1.95 11.63
C GLN A 52 -5.81 3.39 11.53
N MET A 53 -4.50 3.56 11.67
CA MET A 53 -3.84 4.86 11.57
C MET A 53 -3.95 5.44 10.16
N VAL A 54 -3.72 4.61 9.13
CA VAL A 54 -3.88 4.98 7.72
C VAL A 54 -5.33 5.38 7.41
N HIS A 55 -6.32 4.64 7.91
CA HIS A 55 -7.73 5.00 7.76
C HIS A 55 -8.07 6.34 8.43
N THR A 56 -7.53 6.59 9.62
CA THR A 56 -7.73 7.85 10.36
C THR A 56 -7.07 9.02 9.64
N PHE A 57 -5.86 8.81 9.12
CA PHE A 57 -5.14 9.79 8.32
C PHE A 57 -5.91 10.18 7.06
N MET A 58 -6.44 9.19 6.32
CA MET A 58 -7.26 9.44 5.13
C MET A 58 -8.50 10.27 5.46
N LYS A 59 -9.26 9.87 6.49
CA LYS A 59 -10.50 10.57 6.86
C LYS A 59 -10.28 11.97 7.39
N MET A 60 -9.23 12.20 8.17
CA MET A 60 -9.11 13.45 8.91
C MET A 60 -8.08 14.41 8.35
N THR A 61 -7.02 13.92 7.69
CA THR A 61 -5.95 14.77 7.14
C THR A 61 -6.09 14.94 5.64
N CYS A 62 -6.37 13.88 4.88
CA CYS A 62 -6.55 14.01 3.42
C CYS A 62 -7.85 14.74 3.04
N GLU A 63 -8.88 14.73 3.89
CA GLU A 63 -10.09 15.53 3.67
C GLU A 63 -9.86 17.03 3.94
N TYR A 64 -8.92 17.37 4.84
CA TYR A 64 -8.60 18.76 5.19
C TYR A 64 -7.66 19.42 4.17
N TYR A 65 -6.69 18.66 3.64
CA TYR A 65 -5.74 19.18 2.65
C TYR A 65 -6.13 18.73 1.24
N ASP A 66 -6.44 19.69 0.38
CA ASP A 66 -6.71 19.43 -1.03
C ASP A 66 -5.39 19.13 -1.77
N THR A 67 -5.07 17.83 -1.88
CA THR A 67 -3.87 17.36 -2.56
C THR A 67 -4.12 17.24 -4.06
N HIS A 68 -3.30 17.91 -4.86
CA HIS A 68 -3.35 17.87 -6.32
C HIS A 68 -2.13 17.17 -6.89
N GLU A 69 -2.28 16.70 -8.13
CA GLU A 69 -1.13 16.28 -8.94
C GLU A 69 -0.03 17.34 -8.94
N LEU A 70 1.22 16.88 -8.84
CA LEU A 70 2.34 17.75 -9.13
C LEU A 70 2.31 18.14 -10.62
N PRO A 71 2.80 19.33 -11.00
CA PRO A 71 2.82 19.77 -12.38
C PRO A 71 3.47 18.76 -13.35
N GLN A 72 4.49 18.05 -12.87
CA GLN A 72 5.15 16.98 -13.63
C GLN A 72 4.22 15.78 -13.88
N GLU A 73 3.44 15.36 -12.88
CA GLU A 73 2.47 14.27 -13.02
C GLU A 73 1.36 14.66 -14.00
N THR A 74 0.83 15.89 -13.88
CA THR A 74 -0.19 16.40 -14.80
C THR A 74 0.32 16.48 -16.24
N ALA A 75 1.57 16.89 -16.46
CA ALA A 75 2.18 16.92 -17.79
C ALA A 75 2.34 15.51 -18.39
N VAL A 76 2.75 14.52 -17.58
CA VAL A 76 2.83 13.11 -18.01
C VAL A 76 1.44 12.56 -18.32
N HIS A 77 0.45 12.84 -17.48
CA HIS A 77 -0.94 12.43 -17.69
C HIS A 77 -1.53 13.05 -18.97
N GLY A 78 -1.27 14.33 -19.23
CA GLY A 78 -1.65 14.99 -20.48
C GLY A 78 -1.04 14.31 -21.72
N ARG A 79 0.23 13.90 -21.65
CA ARG A 79 0.88 13.13 -22.73
C ARG A 79 0.28 11.74 -22.92
N CYS A 80 -0.03 11.03 -21.84
CA CYS A 80 -0.64 9.70 -21.92
C CYS A 80 -2.07 9.77 -22.47
N THR A 81 -2.88 10.73 -22.03
CA THR A 81 -4.26 10.91 -22.51
C THR A 81 -4.30 11.27 -23.99
N THR A 82 -3.43 12.17 -24.45
CA THR A 82 -3.30 12.50 -25.88
C THR A 82 -2.82 11.30 -26.71
N ALA A 83 -1.83 10.54 -26.24
CA ALA A 83 -1.39 9.32 -26.90
C ALA A 83 -2.49 8.24 -26.98
N MET A 84 -3.34 8.13 -25.95
CA MET A 84 -4.49 7.23 -25.95
C MET A 84 -5.60 7.72 -26.88
N ALA A 85 -5.93 9.02 -26.88
CA ALA A 85 -6.94 9.60 -27.77
C ALA A 85 -6.58 9.41 -29.26
N VAL A 86 -5.30 9.53 -29.61
CA VAL A 86 -4.79 9.23 -30.96
C VAL A 86 -4.98 7.76 -31.32
N LYS A 87 -4.82 6.83 -30.36
CA LYS A 87 -5.02 5.39 -30.58
C LYS A 87 -6.48 4.99 -30.71
N THR A 88 -7.38 5.64 -29.97
CA THR A 88 -8.82 5.30 -29.94
C THR A 88 -9.67 6.11 -30.93
N GLY A 89 -9.05 6.97 -31.76
CA GLY A 89 -9.75 7.76 -32.79
C GLY A 89 -10.79 8.75 -32.26
N THR A 90 -10.81 8.99 -30.94
CA THR A 90 -11.77 9.89 -30.30
C THR A 90 -11.13 11.27 -30.18
N SER A 91 -11.67 12.25 -30.90
CA SER A 91 -11.33 13.66 -30.77
C SER A 91 -11.86 14.20 -29.43
N SER A 92 -11.25 13.80 -28.32
CA SER A 92 -11.50 14.44 -27.04
C SER A 92 -10.99 15.87 -27.14
N SER A 93 -11.91 16.84 -27.13
CA SER A 93 -11.61 18.27 -27.01
C SER A 93 -10.54 18.46 -25.95
N ALA A 94 -9.43 19.07 -26.33
CA ALA A 94 -8.33 19.45 -25.46
C ALA A 94 -8.80 20.54 -24.47
N GLY A 95 -9.70 20.18 -23.56
CA GLY A 95 -9.87 20.90 -22.33
C GLY A 95 -8.60 20.68 -21.55
N SER A 96 -7.86 21.75 -21.26
CA SER A 96 -6.78 21.73 -20.29
C SER A 96 -7.37 21.29 -18.95
N SER A 97 -7.47 19.98 -18.74
CA SER A 97 -7.82 19.43 -17.44
C SER A 97 -6.74 19.93 -16.51
N GLY A 98 -7.09 20.86 -15.63
CA GLY A 98 -6.20 21.31 -14.57
C GLY A 98 -5.72 20.14 -13.71
N PRO A 99 -4.83 20.42 -12.74
CA PRO A 99 -4.35 19.41 -11.80
C PRO A 99 -5.52 18.62 -11.23
N LYS A 100 -5.45 17.29 -11.31
CA LYS A 100 -6.50 16.46 -10.73
C LYS A 100 -6.27 16.35 -9.23
N CYS A 101 -7.35 16.50 -8.46
CA CYS A 101 -7.35 16.18 -7.04
C CYS A 101 -6.99 14.69 -6.86
N LYS A 102 -6.09 14.41 -5.92
CA LYS A 102 -5.60 13.08 -5.55
C LYS A 102 -5.99 12.80 -4.12
N SER A 103 -6.99 11.95 -3.96
CA SER A 103 -7.26 11.31 -2.67
C SER A 103 -6.43 10.05 -2.52
N LEU A 104 -6.00 9.75 -1.30
CA LEU A 104 -5.42 8.45 -0.98
C LEU A 104 -6.48 7.35 -1.18
N ASN A 105 -6.11 6.30 -1.92
CA ASN A 105 -6.96 5.14 -2.16
C ASN A 105 -6.42 3.93 -1.39
N LEU A 106 -7.14 3.54 -0.33
CA LEU A 106 -6.76 2.41 0.52
C LEU A 106 -7.19 1.04 -0.02
N GLN A 107 -8.03 1.00 -1.06
CA GLN A 107 -8.43 -0.24 -1.74
C GLN A 107 -7.39 -0.69 -2.78
N MET A 108 -6.23 -0.03 -2.83
CA MET A 108 -5.15 -0.45 -3.70
C MET A 108 -4.54 -1.76 -3.20
N TYR A 109 -4.19 -2.64 -4.14
CA TYR A 109 -3.47 -3.90 -3.90
C TYR A 109 -2.33 -3.75 -2.90
N LYS A 110 -1.56 -2.65 -2.98
CA LYS A 110 -0.43 -2.36 -2.09
C LYS A 110 -0.81 -2.38 -0.60
N PHE A 111 -1.99 -1.88 -0.23
CA PHE A 111 -2.42 -1.87 1.18
C PHE A 111 -2.90 -3.24 1.63
N HIS A 112 -3.61 -3.97 0.76
CA HIS A 112 -4.03 -5.35 1.06
C HIS A 112 -2.83 -6.26 1.27
N THR A 113 -1.80 -6.13 0.44
CA THR A 113 -0.59 -6.95 0.59
C THR A 113 0.12 -6.76 1.92
N LEU A 114 0.02 -5.58 2.56
CA LEU A 114 0.63 -5.35 3.88
C LEU A 114 0.04 -6.28 4.94
N GLY A 115 -1.27 -6.58 4.84
CA GLY A 115 -1.99 -7.54 5.69
C GLY A 115 -1.53 -8.98 5.53
N ASP A 116 -1.01 -9.32 4.35
CA ASP A 116 -0.66 -10.70 4.03
C ASP A 116 0.77 -11.06 4.46
N TYR A 117 1.63 -10.08 4.77
CA TYR A 117 3.03 -10.33 5.15
C TYR A 117 3.20 -11.27 6.34
N PRO A 118 2.52 -11.08 7.49
CA PRO A 118 2.69 -11.97 8.63
C PRO A 118 2.30 -13.43 8.29
N ASN A 119 1.20 -13.59 7.56
CA ASN A 119 0.71 -14.90 7.12
C ASN A 119 1.67 -15.55 6.11
N MET A 120 2.21 -14.79 5.17
CA MET A 120 3.23 -15.27 4.23
C MET A 120 4.48 -15.76 4.96
N ILE A 121 4.95 -15.03 5.98
CA ILE A 121 6.13 -15.42 6.77
C ILE A 121 5.84 -16.67 7.61
N ARG A 122 4.64 -16.81 8.19
CA ARG A 122 4.22 -18.02 8.90
C ARG A 122 4.25 -19.27 8.01
N GLN A 123 3.84 -19.14 6.75
CA GLN A 123 3.71 -20.27 5.83
C GLN A 123 5.01 -20.60 5.09
N CYS A 124 5.79 -19.58 4.71
CA CYS A 124 6.94 -19.73 3.82
C CYS A 124 8.30 -19.45 4.51
N GLY A 125 8.31 -18.96 5.74
CA GLY A 125 9.53 -18.47 6.41
C GLY A 125 9.98 -17.11 5.90
N THR A 126 11.15 -16.63 6.35
CA THR A 126 11.71 -15.34 5.93
C THR A 126 12.28 -15.43 4.52
N THR A 127 11.94 -14.47 3.66
CA THR A 127 12.35 -14.47 2.24
C THR A 127 13.78 -13.94 2.01
N ASP A 128 14.52 -13.62 3.07
CA ASP A 128 15.79 -12.87 3.02
C ASP A 128 16.99 -13.66 2.47
N ASN A 129 16.82 -14.97 2.19
CA ASN A 129 17.88 -15.84 1.67
C ASN A 129 17.63 -16.42 0.27
N TYR A 130 16.79 -15.78 -0.56
CA TYR A 130 16.71 -16.12 -1.98
C TYR A 130 17.49 -15.12 -2.81
N ALA A 131 18.74 -15.48 -3.12
CA ALA A 131 19.45 -14.91 -4.25
C ALA A 131 18.52 -14.89 -5.47
N MET A 132 18.47 -13.76 -6.20
CA MET A 132 17.73 -13.63 -7.45
C MET A 132 18.12 -14.76 -8.42
N GLN A 133 17.30 -15.81 -8.45
CA GLN A 133 17.23 -16.83 -9.49
C GLN A 133 15.74 -16.94 -9.86
N PRO A 134 15.39 -16.91 -11.15
CA PRO A 134 14.06 -16.52 -11.60
C PRO A 134 13.00 -17.60 -11.33
N VAL A 135 11.84 -17.17 -10.82
CA VAL A 135 10.47 -17.64 -11.16
C VAL A 135 10.37 -19.10 -11.59
N GLY A 136 10.55 -20.03 -10.66
CA GLY A 136 10.30 -21.45 -10.92
C GLY A 136 9.81 -22.19 -9.68
N LEU A 137 10.55 -22.11 -8.58
CA LEU A 137 10.26 -22.93 -7.41
C LEU A 137 9.20 -22.33 -6.45
N PHE A 138 9.07 -21.00 -6.42
CA PHE A 138 8.04 -20.32 -5.60
C PHE A 138 6.62 -20.63 -6.09
N SER A 139 6.50 -20.94 -7.38
CA SER A 139 5.24 -21.27 -8.03
C SER A 139 4.65 -22.61 -7.56
N HIS A 140 5.45 -23.60 -7.16
CA HIS A 140 4.90 -24.93 -6.88
C HIS A 140 4.39 -25.09 -5.45
N ASN A 141 5.02 -24.43 -4.46
CA ASN A 141 4.61 -24.54 -3.06
C ASN A 141 3.64 -23.44 -2.60
N CYS A 142 3.64 -22.26 -3.26
CA CYS A 142 2.74 -21.16 -2.91
C CYS A 142 1.43 -21.20 -3.73
N LYS A 143 1.44 -21.70 -4.97
CA LYS A 143 0.22 -21.78 -5.79
C LYS A 143 -0.80 -22.79 -5.26
N THR A 144 -0.32 -23.89 -4.68
CA THR A 144 -1.18 -24.91 -4.05
C THR A 144 -2.04 -24.35 -2.92
N LEU A 145 -1.61 -23.29 -2.24
CA LEU A 145 -2.35 -22.63 -1.15
C LEU A 145 -3.21 -21.46 -1.62
N THR A 146 -2.80 -20.73 -2.66
CA THR A 146 -3.65 -19.66 -3.24
C THR A 146 -4.92 -20.22 -3.89
N ASP A 147 -4.85 -21.43 -4.47
CA ASP A 147 -6.05 -22.13 -4.97
C ASP A 147 -6.98 -22.59 -3.83
N GLU A 148 -6.44 -22.88 -2.65
CA GLU A 148 -7.24 -23.26 -1.49
C GLU A 148 -7.93 -22.04 -0.84
N PHE A 149 -7.21 -20.92 -0.70
CA PHE A 149 -7.77 -19.67 -0.16
C PHE A 149 -8.85 -19.05 -1.06
N HIS A 150 -8.67 -19.14 -2.39
CA HIS A 150 -9.69 -18.69 -3.35
C HIS A 150 -10.90 -19.65 -3.39
N ARG A 151 -10.74 -20.95 -3.09
CA ARG A 151 -11.87 -21.90 -2.94
C ARG A 151 -12.66 -21.70 -1.67
N VAL A 152 -12.03 -21.32 -0.55
CA VAL A 152 -12.74 -21.16 0.74
C VAL A 152 -13.63 -19.90 0.74
N ASN A 153 -13.21 -18.81 0.10
CA ASN A 153 -13.95 -17.54 0.07
C ASN A 153 -15.18 -17.54 -0.87
N LEU A 154 -15.35 -18.57 -1.70
CA LEU A 154 -16.53 -18.74 -2.57
C LEU A 154 -17.66 -19.57 -1.93
N ASN A 155 -17.47 -20.13 -0.73
CA ASN A 155 -18.43 -21.04 -0.09
C ASN A 155 -19.11 -20.53 1.19
N THR A 156 -18.91 -19.27 1.58
CA THR A 156 -19.71 -18.63 2.64
C THR A 156 -20.64 -17.59 2.04
N GLY A 157 -21.67 -18.08 1.36
CA GLY A 157 -22.71 -17.30 0.74
C GLY A 157 -23.94 -18.15 0.50
N SER A 158 -24.62 -18.54 1.58
CA SER A 158 -26.03 -18.94 1.62
C SER A 158 -26.52 -18.82 3.06
#